data_AF-A0AAN8WWJ6-F1
#
_entry.id   AF-A0AAN8WWJ6-F1
#
_cell.length_a   1.000
_cell.length_b   1.000
_cell.length_c   1.000
_cell.angle_alpha   90.00
_cell.angle_beta   90.00
_cell.angle_gamma   90.00
#
_symmetry.space_group_name_H-M   'P 1'
#
loop_
_entity.id
_entity.type
_entity.pdbx_description
1 polymer ?
#
loop_
_entity_poly.entity_id
_entity_poly.type
_entity_poly.pdbx_seq_one_letter_code
_entity_poly.pdbx_strand_id
1 'polypeptide(L)'
;MWRYNRSPNNGSDCIGVDLNRNFDSHFGGVGSSNDPCTVMGIYHGPYAFSEDETQAIRDSLLSLNDRLTVYFAIHSYSQLWMTPYGYTFNLPPNYEKQKLA
;
A
#
# COMPACT_ATOMS: atom_id res chain seq x y z
N MET A 1 16.41 3.95 10.73
CA MET A 1 15.57 2.73 10.72
C MET A 1 14.95 2.62 9.34
N TRP A 2 15.05 1.47 8.67
CA TRP A 2 14.59 1.29 7.28
C TRP A 2 13.12 0.86 7.21
N ARG A 3 12.35 1.35 6.24
CA ARG A 3 10.91 1.05 6.05
C ARG A 3 10.57 0.58 4.62
N TYR A 4 11.23 1.13 3.61
CA TYR A 4 10.98 0.85 2.19
C TYR A 4 11.40 -0.57 1.79
N ASN A 5 11.11 -0.97 0.54
CA ASN A 5 11.86 -2.07 -0.09
C ASN A 5 13.30 -1.59 -0.44
N ARG A 6 14.00 -2.30 -1.32
CA ARG A 6 15.40 -2.01 -1.69
C ARG A 6 15.61 -1.72 -3.17
N SER A 7 14.56 -1.42 -3.92
CA SER A 7 14.66 -1.10 -5.34
C SER A 7 15.46 0.20 -5.57
N PRO A 8 16.37 0.24 -6.55
CA PRO A 8 17.02 1.49 -6.95
C PRO A 8 16.04 2.35 -7.76
N ASN A 9 15.98 3.65 -7.47
CA ASN A 9 15.13 4.59 -8.21
C ASN A 9 15.95 5.26 -9.33
N ASN A 10 15.55 5.06 -10.58
CA ASN A 10 16.28 5.64 -11.73
C ASN A 10 16.27 7.17 -11.66
N GLY A 11 17.45 7.79 -11.79
CA GLY A 11 17.61 9.26 -11.71
C GLY A 11 17.60 9.83 -10.29
N SER A 12 17.68 8.99 -9.25
CA SER A 12 17.80 9.40 -7.85
C SER A 12 18.83 8.54 -7.12
N ASP A 13 19.57 9.13 -6.17
CA ASP A 13 20.45 8.38 -5.28
C ASP A 13 19.67 7.69 -4.13
N CYS A 14 18.37 7.96 -4.01
CA CYS A 14 17.53 7.43 -2.95
C CYS A 14 16.97 6.05 -3.34
N ILE A 15 16.99 5.14 -2.37
CA ILE A 15 16.64 3.73 -2.56
C ILE A 15 15.30 3.42 -1.92
N GLY A 16 14.50 2.64 -2.62
CA GLY A 16 13.30 1.99 -2.12
C GLY A 16 12.02 2.79 -2.34
N VAL A 17 10.91 2.05 -2.26
CA VAL A 17 9.53 2.50 -2.39
C VAL A 17 8.75 2.02 -1.16
N ASP A 18 7.76 2.81 -0.70
CA ASP A 18 6.79 2.35 0.29
C ASP A 18 5.78 1.42 -0.40
N LEU A 19 5.95 0.11 -0.18
CA LEU A 19 5.06 -0.90 -0.74
C LEU A 19 3.59 -0.67 -0.34
N ASN A 20 3.32 -0.06 0.82
CA ASN A 20 1.95 0.26 1.26
C ASN A 20 1.42 1.59 0.69
N ARG A 21 2.10 2.17 -0.31
CA ARG A 21 1.63 3.26 -1.19
C ARG A 21 1.68 2.89 -2.67
N ASN A 22 2.17 1.69 -3.00
CA ASN A 22 2.44 1.28 -4.37
C ASN A 22 1.30 0.47 -5.02
N PHE A 23 0.18 0.24 -4.33
CA PHE A 23 -0.99 -0.44 -4.91
C PHE A 23 -1.84 0.50 -5.77
N ASP A 24 -2.54 -0.04 -6.78
CA ASP A 24 -3.48 0.72 -7.63
C ASP A 24 -4.82 0.98 -6.94
N SER A 25 -4.76 1.68 -5.81
CA SER A 25 -5.93 2.15 -5.06
C SER A 25 -5.76 3.64 -4.80
N HIS A 26 -6.12 4.44 -5.80
CA HIS A 26 -5.91 5.90 -5.80
C HIS A 26 -4.42 6.27 -5.64
N PHE A 27 -3.59 5.60 -6.45
CA PHE A 27 -2.15 5.76 -6.49
C PHE A 27 -1.74 7.23 -6.68
N GLY A 28 -0.68 7.66 -5.98
CA GLY A 28 -0.19 9.04 -6.02
C GLY A 28 -1.11 10.07 -5.36
N GLY A 29 -2.17 9.63 -4.67
CA GLY A 29 -3.11 10.49 -3.96
C GLY A 29 -2.62 11.00 -2.61
N VAL A 30 -3.55 11.55 -1.83
CA VAL A 30 -3.31 12.10 -0.49
C VAL A 30 -2.64 11.06 0.42
N GLY A 31 -1.64 11.49 1.20
CA GLY A 31 -0.93 10.62 2.15
C GLY A 31 0.24 9.84 1.53
N SER A 32 0.66 10.19 0.31
CA SER A 32 1.84 9.66 -0.38
C SER A 32 2.74 10.79 -0.89
N SER A 33 3.94 10.45 -1.39
CA SER A 33 4.88 11.40 -1.97
C SER A 33 5.47 10.89 -3.28
N ASN A 34 5.71 11.81 -4.22
CA ASN A 34 6.39 11.56 -5.49
C ASN A 34 7.91 11.79 -5.41
N ASP A 35 8.44 12.21 -4.25
CA ASP A 35 9.87 12.40 -4.03
C ASP A 35 10.51 11.09 -3.53
N PRO A 36 11.42 10.47 -4.31
CA PRO A 36 12.13 9.25 -3.91
C PRO A 36 12.95 9.42 -2.63
N CYS A 37 13.32 10.65 -2.28
CA CYS A 37 14.16 10.98 -1.12
C CYS A 37 13.36 11.39 0.11
N THR A 38 12.03 11.30 0.07
CA THR A 38 11.19 11.73 1.19
C THR A 38 11.57 11.03 2.50
N VAL A 39 11.79 11.82 3.55
CA VAL A 39 12.14 11.33 4.89
C VAL A 39 10.94 10.75 5.64
N MET A 40 9.71 10.99 5.16
CA MET A 40 8.48 10.56 5.82
C MET A 40 8.16 9.07 5.62
N GLY A 41 8.89 8.36 4.77
CA GLY A 41 8.64 6.93 4.59
C GLY A 41 7.45 6.62 3.67
N ILE A 42 7.09 7.51 2.74
CA ILE A 42 5.83 7.45 1.97
C ILE A 42 5.99 7.65 0.45
N TYR A 43 7.20 7.43 -0.10
CA TYR A 43 7.39 7.47 -1.55
C TYR A 43 6.59 6.35 -2.23
N HIS A 44 5.71 6.69 -3.17
CA HIS A 44 4.80 5.71 -3.78
C HIS A 44 5.40 4.93 -4.96
N GLY A 45 6.57 5.31 -5.46
CA GLY A 45 7.16 4.73 -6.67
C GLY A 45 6.74 5.48 -7.95
N PRO A 46 7.30 5.12 -9.11
CA PRO A 46 7.04 5.83 -10.38
C PRO A 46 5.62 5.59 -10.94
N TYR A 47 5.01 4.44 -10.67
CA TYR A 47 3.64 4.08 -11.08
C TYR A 47 3.09 2.97 -10.18
N ALA A 48 1.77 2.74 -10.20
CA ALA A 48 1.15 1.68 -9.39
C ALA A 48 1.68 0.29 -9.79
N PHE A 49 2.01 -0.53 -8.79
CA PHE A 49 2.64 -1.83 -8.96
C PHE A 49 3.98 -1.77 -9.71
N SER A 50 4.79 -0.74 -9.45
CA SER A 50 6.16 -0.68 -9.97
C SER A 50 7.10 -1.69 -9.33
N GLU A 51 6.80 -2.13 -8.11
CA GLU A 51 7.68 -3.01 -7.34
C GLU A 51 7.33 -4.49 -7.55
N ASP A 52 8.34 -5.35 -7.66
CA ASP A 52 8.15 -6.80 -7.84
C ASP A 52 7.35 -7.41 -6.67
N GLU A 53 7.55 -6.90 -5.45
CA GLU A 53 6.84 -7.40 -4.27
C GLU A 53 5.34 -7.09 -4.31
N THR A 54 4.93 -5.90 -4.74
CA THR A 54 3.50 -5.54 -4.85
C THR A 54 2.85 -6.22 -6.05
N GLN A 55 3.58 -6.40 -7.15
CA GLN A 55 3.14 -7.21 -8.30
C GLN A 55 2.90 -8.66 -7.90
N ALA A 56 3.80 -9.28 -7.14
CA ALA A 56 3.65 -10.65 -6.67
C ALA A 56 2.40 -10.84 -5.79
N ILE A 57 2.09 -9.87 -4.92
CA ILE A 57 0.86 -9.89 -4.12
C ILE A 57 -0.37 -9.76 -5.03
N ARG A 58 -0.39 -8.76 -5.92
CA ARG A 58 -1.48 -8.54 -6.89
C ARG A 58 -1.78 -9.82 -7.66
N ASP A 59 -0.77 -10.41 -8.28
CA ASP A 59 -0.92 -11.55 -9.17
C ASP A 59 -1.36 -12.81 -8.38
N SER A 60 -0.84 -12.98 -7.16
CA SER A 60 -1.27 -14.06 -6.26
C SER A 60 -2.74 -13.91 -5.88
N LEU A 61 -3.18 -12.71 -5.48
CA LEU A 61 -4.57 -12.45 -5.12
C LEU A 61 -5.52 -12.63 -6.31
N LEU A 62 -5.13 -12.13 -7.49
CA LEU A 62 -5.92 -12.30 -8.72
C LEU A 62 -6.02 -13.79 -9.12
N SER A 63 -4.96 -14.59 -8.92
CA SER A 63 -4.98 -16.03 -9.21
C SER A 63 -5.96 -16.82 -8.35
N LEU A 64 -6.38 -16.27 -7.21
CA LEU A 64 -7.38 -16.90 -6.35
C LEU A 64 -8.80 -16.79 -6.93
N ASN A 65 -9.04 -15.84 -7.84
CA ASN A 65 -10.38 -15.51 -8.37
C ASN A 65 -11.40 -15.40 -7.23
N ASP A 66 -12.55 -16.07 -7.36
CA ASP A 66 -13.65 -16.04 -6.38
C ASP A 66 -13.35 -16.76 -5.05
N ARG A 67 -12.15 -17.34 -4.89
CA ARG A 67 -11.77 -18.04 -3.65
C ARG A 67 -11.25 -17.10 -2.57
N LEU A 68 -10.89 -15.86 -2.91
CA LEU A 68 -10.42 -14.88 -1.93
C LEU A 68 -11.61 -14.32 -1.15
N THR A 69 -11.71 -14.67 0.14
CA THR A 69 -12.79 -14.16 1.01
C THR A 69 -12.35 -13.00 1.91
N VAL A 70 -11.12 -13.05 2.44
CA VAL A 70 -10.60 -12.06 3.40
C VAL A 70 -9.12 -11.78 3.11
N TYR A 71 -8.71 -10.52 3.29
CA TYR A 71 -7.33 -10.07 3.18
C TYR A 71 -6.92 -9.32 4.46
N PHE A 72 -5.81 -9.73 5.09
CA PHE A 72 -5.23 -9.06 6.25
C PHE A 72 -3.81 -8.60 5.91
N ALA A 73 -3.56 -7.30 6.03
CA ALA A 73 -2.23 -6.71 6.01
C ALA A 73 -1.84 -6.31 7.43
N ILE A 74 -0.84 -6.99 7.99
CA ILE A 74 -0.43 -6.81 9.40
C ILE A 74 0.72 -5.81 9.45
N HIS A 75 0.58 -4.79 10.30
CA HIS A 75 1.58 -3.75 10.54
C HIS A 75 1.76 -3.50 12.03
N SER A 76 2.85 -2.83 12.38
CA SER A 76 3.13 -2.34 13.73
C SER A 76 3.64 -0.89 13.69
N TYR A 77 3.42 -0.06 14.70
CA TYR A 77 2.79 -0.33 16.01
C TYR A 77 1.37 0.29 16.08
N SER A 78 0.94 0.66 17.29
CA SER A 78 -0.26 1.48 17.62
C SER A 78 -1.49 0.74 18.13
N GLN A 79 -1.52 -0.60 18.12
CA GLN A 79 -2.66 -1.41 18.60
C GLN A 79 -3.99 -1.03 17.92
N LEU A 80 -3.99 -0.97 16.59
CA LEU A 80 -5.15 -0.54 15.81
C LEU A 80 -5.71 -1.69 14.98
N TRP A 81 -7.04 -1.72 14.87
CA TRP A 81 -7.79 -2.46 13.85
C TRP A 81 -8.30 -1.46 12.82
N MET A 82 -7.96 -1.67 11.55
CA MET A 82 -8.29 -0.73 10.47
C MET A 82 -8.95 -1.46 9.32
N THR A 83 -9.96 -0.82 8.73
CA THR A 83 -10.70 -1.27 7.56
C THR A 83 -10.69 -0.18 6.50
N PRO A 84 -11.01 -0.47 5.23
CA PRO A 84 -11.07 0.54 4.19
C PRO A 84 -12.05 1.69 4.52
N TYR A 85 -11.89 2.89 3.95
CA TYR A 85 -10.79 3.29 3.06
C TYR A 85 -9.72 4.08 3.81
N GLY A 86 -8.47 3.97 3.36
CA GLY A 86 -7.37 4.80 3.87
C GLY A 86 -7.17 6.12 3.12
N TYR A 87 -7.72 6.25 1.91
CA TYR A 87 -7.46 7.37 1.00
C TYR A 87 -8.54 8.48 1.04
N THR A 88 -9.66 8.26 1.71
CA THR A 88 -10.82 9.16 1.73
C THR A 88 -11.55 9.07 3.07
N PHE A 89 -12.36 10.10 3.38
CA PHE A 89 -13.25 10.11 4.55
C PHE A 89 -14.57 9.37 4.32
N ASN A 90 -14.87 8.98 3.07
CA ASN A 90 -16.07 8.19 2.77
C ASN A 90 -15.94 6.77 3.34
N LEU A 91 -17.05 6.23 3.85
CA LEU A 91 -17.10 4.86 4.36
C LEU A 91 -17.38 3.86 3.23
N PRO A 92 -16.84 2.63 3.29
CA PRO A 92 -17.21 1.59 2.34
C PRO A 92 -18.68 1.16 2.56
N PRO A 93 -19.38 0.69 1.51
CA PRO A 93 -20.80 0.31 1.61
C PRO A 93 -21.12 -0.74 2.69
N ASN A 94 -20.15 -1.59 3.05
CA ASN A 94 -20.28 -2.66 4.04
C ASN A 94 -19.57 -2.35 5.37
N TYR A 95 -19.24 -1.08 5.67
CA TYR A 95 -18.52 -0.68 6.88
C TYR A 95 -19.14 -1.21 8.17
N GLU A 96 -20.46 -1.20 8.28
CA GLU A 96 -21.20 -1.69 9.45
C GLU A 96 -20.91 -3.16 9.79
N LYS A 97 -20.62 -3.99 8.78
CA LYS A 97 -20.23 -5.40 8.99
C LYS A 97 -18.75 -5.53 9.34
N GLN A 98 -17.91 -4.62 8.86
CA GLN A 98 -16.47 -4.65 9.06
C GLN A 98 -16.05 -4.14 10.44
N LYS A 99 -16.78 -3.16 11.01
CA LYS A 99 -16.45 -2.57 12.33
C LYS A 99 -16.73 -3.49 13.52
N LEU A 100 -17.45 -4.59 13.29
CA LEU A 100 -17.82 -5.58 14.30
C LEU A 100 -16.87 -6.79 14.33
N ALA A 101 -15.95 -6.87 13.36
CA ALA A 101 -14.95 -7.93 13.25
C ALA A 101 -13.72 -7.63 14.11
#